data_AF-A0A9C6SNM4-F1
#
_entry.id   AF-A0A9C6SNM4-F1
#
_cell.length_a   1.000
_cell.length_b   1.000
_cell.length_c   1.000
_cell.angle_alpha   90.00
_cell.angle_beta   90.00
_cell.angle_gamma   90.00
#
_symmetry.space_group_name_H-M   'P 1'
#
loop_
_entity.id
_entity.type
_entity.pdbx_description
1 polymer ?
#
loop_
_entity_poly.entity_id
_entity_poly.type
_entity_poly.pdbx_seq_one_letter_code
_entity_poly.pdbx_strand_id
1 'polypeptide(L)'
;MRILNVECSKLNKNGNLKVFRSQLPKLNEFYPSEPPIEQSDWRTDISVNKWVKTCYICGILAPSHCSKCKTVNYCCRAHQIYDWKHGHKEICGSNKKIIRKPEILLNEYEIVIEREDKKDTDDSIKEEEEEEEEEIKKYEAMVQKGEAGIFQNEDMPNELLNMVNEKEDKLFSTFLSTVDKYPHQILRYDRGGNILYISGESKIDNIPRCSECNGERQFEFQIMPQLLNFLDLGNPLKCIDWGILAVFTCIKSCVPKNGYSKEYIWKQDIIENDSNKK
;
A
#
# COMPACT_ATOMS: atom_id res chain seq x y z
N MET A 1 8.73 11.89 -17.07
CA MET A 1 9.37 12.77 -16.06
C MET A 1 8.58 12.64 -14.76
N ARG A 2 8.71 11.50 -14.06
CA ARG A 2 8.26 11.38 -12.67
C ARG A 2 9.43 11.86 -11.83
N ILE A 3 9.50 13.16 -11.55
CA ILE A 3 10.46 13.68 -10.57
C ILE A 3 9.84 13.38 -9.21
N LEU A 4 9.98 12.14 -8.75
CA LEU A 4 9.78 11.82 -7.35
C LEU A 4 11.03 12.32 -6.64
N ASN A 5 10.93 13.44 -5.93
CA ASN A 5 12.04 13.94 -5.12
C ASN A 5 12.21 13.02 -3.91
N VAL A 6 13.38 12.41 -3.74
CA VAL A 6 13.69 11.50 -2.61
C VAL A 6 13.43 12.19 -1.26
N GLU A 7 13.60 13.51 -1.19
CA GLU A 7 13.36 14.31 0.02
C GLU A 7 11.88 14.33 0.47
N CYS A 8 10.94 13.90 -0.38
CA CYS A 8 9.52 13.88 -0.04
C CYS A 8 9.08 12.64 0.75
N SER A 9 9.86 11.55 0.71
CA SER A 9 9.58 10.32 1.45
C SER A 9 10.45 10.25 2.69
N LYS A 10 9.87 10.62 3.84
CA LYS A 10 10.53 10.53 5.14
C LYS A 10 10.07 9.27 5.87
N LEU A 11 11.00 8.63 6.60
CA LEU A 11 10.71 7.44 7.40
C LEU A 11 9.59 7.71 8.41
N ASN A 12 8.61 6.80 8.47
CA ASN A 12 7.45 6.84 9.36
C ASN A 12 6.68 8.17 9.29
N LYS A 13 6.67 8.83 8.11
CA LYS A 13 5.90 10.05 7.87
C LYS A 13 4.94 9.85 6.70
N ASN A 14 3.73 10.37 6.87
CA ASN A 14 2.63 10.21 5.92
C ASN A 14 2.58 11.34 4.87
N GLY A 15 3.58 12.24 4.84
CA GLY A 15 3.50 13.50 4.08
C GLY A 15 3.40 13.34 2.56
N ASN A 16 3.96 12.25 2.02
CA ASN A 16 3.90 11.87 0.61
C ASN A 16 2.63 11.10 0.25
N LEU A 17 1.79 10.72 1.22
CA LEU A 17 0.62 9.90 1.01
C LEU A 17 -0.66 10.68 1.26
N LYS A 18 -1.66 10.45 0.41
CA LYS A 18 -3.01 10.98 0.58
C LYS A 18 -4.01 9.91 0.20
N VAL A 19 -5.02 9.75 1.03
CA VAL A 19 -6.13 8.83 0.77
C VAL A 19 -7.42 9.64 0.66
N PHE A 20 -8.19 9.32 -0.38
CA PHE A 20 -9.47 9.93 -0.65
C PHE A 20 -10.49 8.83 -0.87
N ARG A 21 -11.60 8.89 -0.14
CA ARG A 21 -12.75 8.02 -0.39
C ARG A 21 -13.69 8.73 -1.35
N SER A 22 -14.01 8.05 -2.45
CA SER A 22 -15.14 8.35 -3.30
C SER A 22 -16.19 7.28 -3.09
N GLN A 23 -17.43 7.67 -2.79
CA GLN A 23 -18.51 6.72 -2.58
C GLN A 23 -19.67 7.08 -3.48
N LEU A 24 -20.05 6.13 -4.33
CA LEU A 24 -21.26 6.19 -5.13
C LEU A 24 -22.33 5.28 -4.51
N PRO A 25 -23.61 5.66 -4.55
CA PRO A 25 -24.69 4.76 -4.18
C PRO A 25 -24.71 3.54 -5.11
N LYS A 26 -25.20 2.38 -4.62
CA LYS A 26 -25.35 1.14 -5.41
C LYS A 26 -26.10 1.39 -6.72
N LEU A 27 -27.13 2.23 -6.66
CA LEU A 27 -27.84 2.74 -7.83
C LEU A 27 -27.25 4.10 -8.18
N ASN A 28 -26.53 4.18 -9.30
CA ASN A 28 -25.95 5.42 -9.81
C ASN A 28 -25.98 5.44 -11.35
N GLU A 29 -25.69 6.59 -11.95
CA GLU A 29 -25.74 6.79 -13.41
C GLU A 29 -24.51 6.25 -14.17
N PHE A 30 -23.44 5.91 -13.44
CA PHE A 30 -22.14 5.56 -14.03
C PHE A 30 -21.94 4.05 -14.16
N TYR A 31 -22.40 3.29 -13.17
CA TYR A 31 -22.15 1.86 -13.03
C TYR A 31 -23.44 1.08 -12.78
N PRO A 32 -23.53 -0.18 -13.24
CA PRO A 32 -24.67 -1.05 -12.95
C PRO A 32 -24.71 -1.44 -11.48
N SER A 33 -25.90 -1.79 -10.98
CA SER A 33 -26.07 -2.29 -9.61
C SER A 33 -25.57 -3.71 -9.42
N GLU A 34 -25.50 -4.47 -10.50
CA GLU A 34 -25.05 -5.85 -10.54
C GLU A 34 -23.56 -5.94 -10.92
N PRO A 35 -22.82 -6.92 -10.39
CA PRO A 35 -21.41 -7.12 -10.69
C PRO A 35 -21.12 -7.28 -12.19
N PRO A 36 -19.90 -6.90 -12.64
CA PRO A 36 -19.44 -7.20 -13.98
C PRO A 36 -19.39 -8.71 -14.26
N ILE A 37 -19.60 -9.07 -15.52
CA ILE A 37 -19.32 -10.43 -16.00
C ILE A 37 -17.90 -10.42 -16.57
N GLU A 38 -17.10 -11.45 -16.26
CA GLU A 38 -15.72 -11.62 -16.73
C GLU A 38 -15.67 -11.94 -18.24
N GLN A 39 -16.05 -10.97 -19.06
CA GLN A 39 -16.01 -11.03 -20.51
C GLN A 39 -15.37 -9.76 -21.07
N SER A 40 -14.52 -9.92 -22.08
CA SER A 40 -13.72 -8.81 -22.64
C SER A 40 -14.54 -7.67 -23.24
N ASP A 41 -15.80 -7.95 -23.61
CA ASP A 41 -16.74 -7.04 -24.25
C ASP A 41 -17.91 -6.64 -23.33
N TRP A 42 -17.83 -6.97 -22.03
CA TRP A 42 -18.84 -6.58 -21.07
C TRP A 42 -18.91 -5.05 -20.94
N ARG A 43 -20.09 -4.48 -21.23
CA ARG A 43 -20.42 -3.06 -21.04
C ARG A 43 -19.38 -2.10 -21.63
N THR A 44 -19.07 -2.28 -22.92
CA THR A 44 -18.22 -1.34 -23.70
C THR A 44 -18.77 0.10 -23.77
N ASP A 45 -20.02 0.31 -23.38
CA ASP A 45 -20.64 1.61 -23.20
C ASP A 45 -20.12 2.37 -21.97
N ILE A 46 -19.55 1.69 -20.96
CA ILE A 46 -18.95 2.35 -19.80
C ILE A 46 -17.58 2.90 -20.23
N SER A 47 -17.56 4.19 -20.57
CA SER A 47 -16.34 4.87 -21.00
C SER A 47 -16.25 6.26 -20.43
N VAL A 48 -15.10 6.57 -19.80
CA VAL A 48 -14.77 7.90 -19.29
C VAL A 48 -14.85 8.95 -20.40
N ASN A 49 -14.57 8.57 -21.66
CA ASN A 49 -14.60 9.44 -22.83
C ASN A 49 -15.97 10.06 -23.14
N LYS A 50 -17.06 9.48 -22.60
CA LYS A 50 -18.42 10.04 -22.67
C LYS A 50 -18.57 11.31 -21.83
N TRP A 51 -17.82 11.41 -20.75
CA TRP A 51 -17.95 12.47 -19.75
C TRP A 51 -16.84 13.51 -19.87
N VAL A 52 -15.62 13.06 -20.14
CA VAL A 52 -14.44 13.91 -20.10
C VAL A 52 -13.37 13.43 -21.06
N LYS A 53 -12.60 14.37 -21.62
CA LYS A 53 -11.41 14.04 -22.41
C LYS A 53 -10.23 13.81 -21.48
N THR A 54 -9.59 12.66 -21.61
CA THR A 54 -8.45 12.27 -20.81
C THR A 54 -7.15 12.39 -21.59
N CYS A 55 -6.06 12.59 -20.87
CA CYS A 55 -4.73 12.67 -21.44
C CYS A 55 -4.32 11.29 -21.90
N TYR A 56 -3.90 11.18 -23.17
CA TYR A 56 -3.47 9.91 -23.73
C TYR A 56 -2.28 9.28 -22.96
N ILE A 57 -1.41 10.11 -22.36
CA ILE A 57 -0.21 9.65 -21.65
C ILE A 57 -0.50 9.21 -20.22
N CYS A 58 -1.26 9.99 -19.43
CA CYS A 58 -1.42 9.74 -17.99
C CYS A 58 -2.86 9.51 -17.53
N GLY A 59 -3.85 9.56 -18.42
CA GLY A 59 -5.25 9.27 -18.11
C GLY A 59 -6.02 10.37 -17.36
N ILE A 60 -5.37 11.44 -16.86
CA ILE A 60 -6.06 12.54 -16.16
C ILE A 60 -6.78 13.49 -17.14
N LEU A 61 -7.62 14.40 -16.62
CA LEU A 61 -8.30 15.44 -17.41
C LEU A 61 -7.36 16.15 -18.39
N ALA A 62 -7.76 16.22 -19.66
CA ALA A 62 -7.02 16.85 -20.73
C ALA A 62 -7.80 18.03 -21.34
N PRO A 63 -7.45 19.28 -21.02
CA PRO A 63 -8.11 20.45 -21.59
C PRO A 63 -7.61 20.77 -23.01
N SER A 64 -6.43 20.26 -23.39
CA SER A 64 -5.79 20.56 -24.67
C SER A 64 -5.80 19.35 -25.59
N HIS A 65 -5.77 19.60 -26.90
CA HIS A 65 -5.68 18.56 -27.93
C HIS A 65 -4.54 18.85 -28.91
N CYS A 66 -4.12 17.84 -29.65
CA CYS A 66 -3.15 18.01 -30.73
C CYS A 66 -3.69 19.00 -31.76
N SER A 67 -2.99 20.11 -31.99
CA SER A 67 -3.41 21.16 -32.93
C SER A 67 -3.56 20.66 -34.38
N LYS A 68 -2.83 19.61 -34.75
CA LYS A 68 -2.82 19.05 -36.12
C LYS A 68 -4.00 18.11 -36.38
N CYS A 69 -4.20 17.09 -35.53
CA CYS A 69 -5.27 16.10 -35.76
C CYS A 69 -6.55 16.37 -34.97
N LYS A 70 -6.47 17.08 -33.84
CA LYS A 70 -7.56 17.31 -32.89
C LYS A 70 -8.23 16.05 -32.32
N THR A 71 -7.62 14.87 -32.50
CA THR A 71 -8.17 13.59 -32.02
C THR A 71 -7.60 13.20 -30.65
N VAL A 72 -6.32 13.48 -30.38
CA VAL A 72 -5.63 13.12 -29.14
C VAL A 72 -5.61 14.30 -28.18
N ASN A 73 -5.88 14.02 -26.90
CA ASN A 73 -5.93 15.02 -25.84
C ASN A 73 -4.76 14.88 -24.87
N TYR A 74 -4.30 16.01 -24.31
CA TYR A 74 -3.19 16.10 -23.37
C TYR A 74 -3.52 17.03 -22.20
N CYS A 75 -3.07 16.65 -21.00
CA CYS A 75 -3.20 17.50 -19.81
C CYS A 75 -2.21 18.66 -19.80
N CYS A 76 -1.06 18.51 -20.45
CA CYS A 76 -0.01 19.51 -20.50
C CYS A 76 0.86 19.38 -21.76
N ARG A 77 1.62 20.44 -22.07
CA ARG A 77 2.54 20.48 -23.21
C ARG A 77 3.66 19.43 -23.13
N ALA A 78 4.12 19.10 -21.91
CA ALA A 78 5.16 18.09 -21.73
C ALA A 78 4.70 16.70 -22.23
N HIS A 79 3.47 16.29 -21.90
CA HIS A 79 2.91 15.03 -22.37
C HIS A 79 2.67 15.02 -23.88
N GLN A 80 2.26 16.15 -24.47
CA GLN A 80 2.14 16.28 -25.92
C GLN A 80 3.49 16.08 -26.62
N ILE A 81 4.56 16.72 -26.12
CA ILE A 81 5.91 16.59 -26.70
C ILE A 81 6.43 15.16 -26.53
N TYR A 82 6.20 14.54 -25.37
CA TYR A 82 6.58 13.16 -25.11
C TYR A 82 5.90 12.21 -26.11
N ASP A 83 4.57 12.27 -26.22
CA ASP A 83 3.81 11.45 -27.16
C ASP A 83 4.25 11.66 -28.62
N TRP A 84 4.50 12.93 -29.00
CA TRP A 84 4.99 13.28 -30.33
C TRP A 84 6.30 12.56 -30.68
N LYS A 85 7.22 12.47 -29.72
CA LYS A 85 8.52 11.78 -29.89
C LYS A 85 8.41 10.25 -29.91
N HIS A 86 7.40 9.68 -29.25
CA HIS A 86 7.24 8.23 -29.05
C HIS A 86 6.18 7.59 -29.97
N GLY A 87 5.83 8.26 -31.07
CA GLY A 87 5.06 7.65 -32.16
C GLY A 87 3.90 8.48 -32.68
N HIS A 88 3.39 9.46 -31.92
CA HIS A 88 2.25 10.24 -32.41
C HIS A 88 2.59 11.01 -33.69
N LYS A 89 3.84 11.45 -33.88
CA LYS A 89 4.30 12.12 -35.11
C LYS A 89 4.01 11.32 -36.40
N GLU A 90 4.12 10.00 -36.34
CA GLU A 90 3.98 9.09 -37.50
C GLU A 90 2.52 8.82 -37.85
N ILE A 91 1.64 8.80 -36.84
CA ILE A 91 0.22 8.45 -36.99
C ILE A 91 -0.70 9.67 -36.96
N CYS A 92 -0.19 10.86 -36.60
CA CYS A 92 -0.99 12.07 -36.46
C CYS A 92 -1.66 12.47 -37.79
N GLY A 93 -2.99 12.43 -37.82
CA GLY A 93 -3.81 12.73 -39.00
C GLY A 93 -4.09 11.51 -39.88
N SER A 94 -3.61 10.32 -39.50
CA SER A 94 -4.04 9.05 -40.09
C SER A 94 -5.29 8.55 -39.38
N ASN A 95 -6.26 7.98 -40.12
CA ASN A 95 -7.45 7.29 -39.55
C ASN A 95 -7.11 5.98 -38.79
N LYS A 96 -5.85 5.75 -38.45
CA LYS A 96 -5.42 4.55 -37.71
C LYS A 96 -5.73 4.75 -36.24
N LYS A 97 -6.45 3.80 -35.64
CA LYS A 97 -6.67 3.78 -34.18
C LYS A 97 -5.31 3.70 -33.47
N ILE A 98 -5.17 4.46 -32.39
CA ILE A 98 -3.98 4.45 -31.56
C ILE A 98 -4.05 3.19 -30.69
N ILE A 99 -3.21 2.20 -30.98
CA ILE A 99 -3.21 0.88 -30.29
C ILE A 99 -2.12 0.81 -29.21
N ARG A 100 -1.29 1.85 -29.08
CA ARG A 100 -0.14 1.83 -28.15
C ARG A 100 -0.60 2.18 -26.73
N LYS A 101 -0.17 1.42 -25.73
CA LYS A 101 -0.26 1.83 -24.32
C LYS A 101 0.98 2.68 -23.99
N PRO A 102 0.86 3.83 -23.32
CA PRO A 102 2.01 4.59 -22.85
C PRO A 102 2.82 3.77 -21.82
N GLU A 103 4.13 3.71 -21.97
CA GLU A 103 5.05 3.05 -21.00
C GLU A 103 5.01 3.68 -19.59
N ILE A 104 4.41 4.86 -19.43
CA ILE A 104 4.29 5.54 -18.14
C ILE A 104 3.17 4.97 -17.26
N LEU A 105 2.25 4.18 -17.82
CA LEU A 105 1.16 3.58 -17.07
C LEU A 105 1.64 2.30 -16.39
N LEU A 106 1.13 2.04 -15.19
CA LEU A 106 1.38 0.80 -14.50
C LEU A 106 0.66 -0.35 -15.20
N ASN A 107 1.18 -1.56 -15.03
CA ASN A 107 0.47 -2.77 -15.42
C ASN A 107 -0.81 -2.89 -14.58
N GLU A 108 -1.87 -3.36 -15.24
CA GLU A 108 -3.17 -3.60 -14.62
C GLU A 108 -3.22 -5.06 -14.21
N TYR A 109 -3.50 -5.31 -12.93
CA TYR A 109 -3.66 -6.63 -12.35
C TYR A 109 -5.05 -6.76 -11.74
N GLU A 110 -5.60 -7.97 -11.80
CA GLU A 110 -6.80 -8.32 -11.06
C GLU A 110 -6.45 -8.61 -9.59
N ILE A 111 -7.27 -8.09 -8.67
CA ILE A 111 -7.14 -8.39 -7.25
C ILE A 111 -8.08 -9.54 -6.93
N VAL A 112 -7.52 -10.72 -6.68
CA VAL A 112 -8.27 -11.87 -6.20
C VAL A 112 -8.65 -11.64 -4.73
N ILE A 113 -9.93 -11.83 -4.40
CA ILE A 113 -10.46 -11.61 -3.05
C ILE A 113 -10.72 -12.96 -2.40
N GLU A 114 -9.96 -13.25 -1.34
CA GLU A 114 -10.07 -14.46 -0.55
C GLU A 114 -10.39 -14.11 0.91
N ARG A 115 -11.02 -15.05 1.62
CA ARG A 115 -11.31 -14.87 3.04
C ARG A 115 -10.19 -15.47 3.86
N GLU A 116 -9.74 -14.71 4.85
CA GLU A 116 -8.80 -15.19 5.86
C GLU A 116 -9.58 -15.99 6.93
N ASP A 117 -9.21 -17.25 7.14
CA ASP A 117 -9.80 -18.08 8.18
C ASP A 117 -9.18 -17.70 9.53
N LYS A 118 -9.93 -16.92 10.33
CA LYS A 118 -9.45 -16.36 11.62
C LYS A 118 -9.02 -17.41 12.65
N LYS A 119 -9.48 -18.66 12.53
CA LYS A 119 -9.11 -19.74 13.45
C LYS A 119 -7.69 -20.20 13.21
N ASP A 120 -7.33 -20.40 11.93
CA ASP A 120 -6.00 -20.87 11.54
C ASP A 120 -4.91 -19.82 11.83
N THR A 121 -5.27 -18.54 11.89
CA THR A 121 -4.33 -17.48 12.30
C THR A 121 -4.14 -17.45 13.81
N ASP A 122 -5.22 -17.45 14.58
CA ASP A 122 -5.17 -17.35 16.05
C ASP A 122 -4.59 -18.62 16.70
N ASP A 123 -4.79 -19.80 16.10
CA ASP A 123 -4.25 -21.06 16.60
C ASP A 123 -2.74 -21.17 16.33
N SER A 124 -2.24 -20.81 15.14
CA SER A 124 -0.79 -20.84 14.89
C SER A 124 -0.01 -19.81 15.70
N ILE A 125 -0.58 -18.63 15.95
CA ILE A 125 0.09 -17.61 16.78
C ILE A 125 0.26 -18.14 18.21
N LYS A 126 -0.76 -18.82 18.75
CA LYS A 126 -0.67 -19.43 20.09
C LYS A 126 0.35 -20.55 20.14
N GLU A 127 0.40 -21.41 19.11
CA GLU A 127 1.38 -22.49 19.01
C GLU A 127 2.82 -21.92 18.98
N GLU A 128 3.08 -20.89 18.17
CA GLU A 128 4.38 -20.21 18.12
C GLU A 128 4.75 -19.55 19.46
N GLU A 129 3.80 -18.87 20.12
CA GLU A 129 4.02 -18.26 21.44
C GLU A 129 4.33 -19.30 22.53
N GLU A 130 3.66 -20.46 22.51
CA GLU A 130 3.90 -21.56 23.45
C GLU A 130 5.28 -22.21 23.24
N GLU A 131 5.69 -22.45 21.98
CA GLU A 131 7.01 -22.99 21.65
C GLU A 131 8.14 -22.04 22.07
N GLU A 132 8.02 -20.74 21.79
CA GLU A 132 8.99 -19.74 22.24
C GLU A 132 9.11 -19.70 23.77
N GLU A 133 7.99 -19.73 24.49
CA GLU A 133 7.99 -19.76 25.95
C GLU A 133 8.69 -20.99 26.52
N GLU A 134 8.52 -22.17 25.90
CA GLU A 134 9.21 -23.39 26.31
C GLU A 134 10.72 -23.31 26.10
N GLU A 135 11.17 -22.80 24.95
CA GLU A 135 12.60 -22.63 24.67
C GLU A 135 13.26 -21.60 25.60
N ILE A 136 12.57 -20.51 25.93
CA ILE A 136 13.04 -19.53 26.92
C ILE A 136 13.20 -20.18 28.30
N LYS A 137 12.20 -20.95 28.76
CA LYS A 137 12.28 -21.68 30.04
C LYS A 137 13.43 -22.68 30.07
N LYS A 138 13.71 -23.36 28.96
CA LYS A 138 14.88 -24.27 28.82
C LYS A 138 16.19 -23.49 28.95
N TYR A 139 16.31 -22.35 28.27
CA TYR A 139 17.49 -21.49 28.35
C TYR A 139 17.72 -20.95 29.78
N GLU A 140 16.69 -20.39 30.43
CA GLU A 140 16.77 -19.91 31.82
C GLU A 140 17.22 -21.02 32.79
N ALA A 141 16.71 -22.23 32.59
CA ALA A 141 17.12 -23.38 33.40
C ALA A 141 18.59 -23.78 33.17
N MET A 142 19.11 -23.68 31.94
CA MET A 142 20.53 -23.93 31.66
C MET A 142 21.44 -22.86 32.28
N VAL A 143 21.01 -21.60 32.27
CA VAL A 143 21.72 -20.48 32.93
C VAL A 143 21.77 -20.69 34.44
N GLN A 144 20.65 -21.05 35.07
CA GLN A 144 20.59 -21.31 36.51
C GLN A 144 21.40 -22.54 36.94
N LYS A 145 21.52 -23.56 36.08
CA LYS A 145 22.33 -24.76 36.35
C LYS A 145 23.83 -24.55 36.16
N GLY A 146 24.26 -23.40 35.63
CA GLY A 146 25.67 -23.11 35.38
C GLY A 146 26.29 -23.97 34.26
N GLU A 147 25.45 -24.58 33.42
CA GLU A 147 25.85 -25.39 32.27
C GLU A 147 26.05 -24.54 31.00
N ALA A 148 25.62 -23.27 31.04
CA ALA A 148 25.96 -22.28 30.03
C ALA A 148 27.47 -21.97 30.10
N GLY A 149 28.20 -22.30 29.02
CA GLY A 149 29.66 -22.21 28.96
C GLY A 149 30.23 -20.89 29.49
N ILE A 150 31.27 -21.01 30.32
CA ILE A 150 31.98 -19.91 30.97
C ILE A 150 32.71 -19.08 29.91
N PHE A 151 32.16 -17.92 29.55
CA PHE A 151 32.94 -16.75 29.16
C PHE A 151 32.71 -15.67 30.21
N GLN A 152 33.44 -15.77 31.33
CA GLN A 152 33.54 -14.69 32.29
C GLN A 152 34.62 -13.72 31.79
N ASN A 153 34.21 -12.54 31.33
CA ASN A 153 34.76 -11.26 31.79
C ASN A 153 34.01 -10.06 31.16
N GLU A 154 33.58 -9.16 32.05
CA GLU A 154 33.20 -7.76 31.85
C GLU A 154 31.85 -7.49 31.15
N ASP A 155 30.86 -7.02 31.95
CA ASP A 155 29.66 -6.24 31.61
C ASP A 155 28.66 -6.72 30.53
N MET A 156 28.79 -7.96 30.02
CA MET A 156 27.94 -8.47 28.93
C MET A 156 26.59 -9.17 29.26
N PRO A 157 26.06 -9.29 30.50
CA PRO A 157 24.68 -9.81 30.65
C PRO A 157 23.62 -8.75 30.32
N ASN A 158 23.86 -7.49 30.72
CA ASN A 158 22.91 -6.40 30.49
C ASN A 158 22.89 -5.94 29.03
N GLU A 159 23.99 -6.07 28.29
CA GLU A 159 24.02 -5.65 26.87
C GLU A 159 23.32 -6.67 25.95
N LEU A 160 23.46 -7.99 26.17
CA LEU A 160 22.73 -8.99 25.37
C LEU A 160 21.23 -9.02 25.69
N LEU A 161 20.84 -8.80 26.95
CA LEU A 161 19.43 -8.68 27.36
C LEU A 161 18.79 -7.35 26.91
N ASN A 162 19.60 -6.32 26.62
CA ASN A 162 19.15 -5.07 26.02
C ASN A 162 19.22 -5.08 24.48
N MET A 163 19.78 -6.12 23.84
CA MET A 163 20.02 -6.17 22.39
C MET A 163 18.87 -6.77 21.58
N VAL A 164 17.82 -7.27 22.22
CA VAL A 164 16.64 -7.77 21.54
C VAL A 164 15.42 -7.23 22.26
N ASN A 165 14.73 -6.27 21.65
CA ASN A 165 13.41 -5.88 22.10
C ASN A 165 12.49 -7.10 21.91
N GLU A 166 12.36 -7.98 22.91
CA GLU A 166 11.53 -9.21 22.84
C GLU A 166 10.12 -8.93 22.30
N LYS A 167 9.57 -7.74 22.61
CA LYS A 167 8.26 -7.30 22.13
C LYS A 167 8.25 -6.89 20.66
N GLU A 168 9.37 -6.38 20.13
CA GLU A 168 9.50 -6.06 18.71
C GLU A 168 9.71 -7.32 17.88
N ASP A 169 10.54 -8.24 18.37
CA ASP A 169 10.75 -9.53 17.71
C ASP A 169 9.47 -10.36 17.66
N LYS A 170 8.67 -10.39 18.74
CA LYS A 170 7.36 -11.05 18.73
C LYS A 170 6.36 -10.43 17.76
N LEU A 171 6.34 -9.09 17.65
CA LEU A 171 5.47 -8.42 16.69
C LEU A 171 5.91 -8.71 15.25
N PHE A 172 7.22 -8.72 15.01
CA PHE A 172 7.80 -8.98 13.71
C PHE A 172 7.63 -10.46 13.30
N SER A 173 7.81 -11.41 14.22
CA SER A 173 7.56 -12.83 13.97
C SER A 173 6.10 -13.08 13.63
N THR A 174 5.17 -12.52 14.42
CA THR A 174 3.72 -12.60 14.14
C THR A 174 3.39 -12.01 12.77
N PHE A 175 4.03 -10.89 12.40
CA PHE A 175 3.87 -10.29 11.07
C PHE A 175 4.36 -11.25 9.97
N LEU A 176 5.54 -11.83 10.14
CA LEU A 176 6.13 -12.78 9.18
C LEU A 176 5.29 -14.05 9.05
N SER A 177 4.87 -14.68 10.14
CA SER A 177 4.07 -15.91 10.09
C SER A 177 2.71 -15.69 9.43
N THR A 178 2.10 -14.51 9.66
CA THR A 178 0.87 -14.11 8.95
C THR A 178 1.13 -13.89 7.45
N VAL A 179 2.24 -13.24 7.10
CA VAL A 179 2.64 -12.98 5.71
C VAL A 179 3.00 -14.28 4.97
N ASP A 180 3.67 -15.22 5.62
CA ASP A 180 4.12 -16.47 5.02
C ASP A 180 2.95 -17.40 4.65
N LYS A 181 1.84 -17.30 5.38
CA LYS A 181 0.58 -17.98 5.00
C LYS A 181 0.00 -17.43 3.69
N TYR A 182 0.19 -16.13 3.42
CA TYR A 182 -0.37 -15.44 2.27
C TYR A 182 0.67 -14.55 1.57
N PRO A 183 1.71 -15.13 0.95
CA PRO A 183 2.88 -14.39 0.45
C PRO A 183 2.55 -13.46 -0.74
N HIS A 184 1.40 -13.63 -1.37
CA HIS A 184 0.90 -12.79 -2.46
C HIS A 184 -0.11 -11.74 -1.99
N GLN A 185 -0.42 -11.66 -0.69
CA GLN A 185 -1.36 -10.69 -0.15
C GLN A 185 -0.81 -9.27 -0.28
N ILE A 186 -1.45 -8.46 -1.11
CA ILE A 186 -1.10 -7.03 -1.29
C ILE A 186 -1.99 -6.09 -0.45
N LEU A 187 -3.12 -6.59 0.03
CA LEU A 187 -4.11 -5.84 0.79
C LEU A 187 -4.79 -6.77 1.79
N ARG A 188 -4.91 -6.33 3.04
CA ARG A 188 -5.69 -7.00 4.08
C ARG A 188 -6.84 -6.08 4.52
N TYR A 189 -8.06 -6.55 4.33
CA TYR A 189 -9.28 -5.80 4.67
C TYR A 189 -9.89 -6.35 5.95
N ASP A 190 -9.96 -5.52 7.00
CA ASP A 190 -10.50 -5.91 8.31
C ASP A 190 -11.09 -4.68 9.00
N ARG A 191 -12.24 -4.23 8.50
CA ARG A 191 -12.90 -3.00 8.94
C ARG A 191 -13.29 -3.06 10.42
N GLY A 192 -12.75 -2.14 11.21
CA GLY A 192 -12.91 -2.08 12.67
C GLY A 192 -12.03 -3.07 13.44
N GLY A 193 -11.17 -3.82 12.74
CA GLY A 193 -10.21 -4.75 13.33
C GLY A 193 -8.88 -4.09 13.70
N ASN A 194 -7.84 -4.92 13.77
CA ASN A 194 -6.50 -4.53 14.22
C ASN A 194 -5.50 -4.44 13.05
N ILE A 195 -4.53 -3.54 13.21
CA ILE A 195 -3.38 -3.43 12.30
C ILE A 195 -2.38 -4.54 12.63
N LEU A 196 -1.84 -5.19 11.60
CA LEU A 196 -0.68 -6.07 11.73
C LEU A 196 0.59 -5.23 11.67
N TYR A 197 1.14 -4.87 12.83
CA TYR A 197 2.35 -4.04 12.91
C TYR A 197 3.61 -4.83 12.60
N ILE A 198 4.59 -4.18 11.97
CA ILE A 198 5.93 -4.73 11.77
C ILE A 198 6.80 -4.52 13.02
N SER A 199 6.66 -3.36 13.66
CA SER A 199 7.45 -2.98 14.83
C SER A 199 6.61 -2.26 15.89
N GLY A 200 7.06 -2.34 17.15
CA GLY A 200 6.46 -1.66 18.29
C GLY A 200 6.79 -0.18 18.43
N GLU A 201 7.88 0.31 17.82
CA GLU A 201 8.39 1.69 18.03
C GLU A 201 7.52 2.77 17.39
N SER A 202 6.87 2.41 16.29
CA SER A 202 6.03 3.31 15.51
C SER A 202 4.61 2.79 15.54
N LYS A 203 3.95 2.89 16.69
CA LYS A 203 2.49 2.67 16.76
C LYS A 203 1.74 3.95 16.45
N ILE A 204 0.50 3.80 16.03
CA ILE A 204 -0.36 4.95 15.75
C ILE A 204 -0.85 5.57 17.06
N ASP A 205 -0.46 6.83 17.32
CA ASP A 205 -0.86 7.50 18.56
C ASP A 205 -2.18 8.27 18.42
N ASN A 206 -2.34 9.04 17.34
CA ASN A 206 -3.47 9.96 17.19
C ASN A 206 -4.03 9.93 15.78
N ILE A 207 -5.26 9.41 15.65
CA ILE A 207 -6.02 9.42 14.41
C ILE A 207 -6.84 10.70 14.36
N PRO A 208 -6.67 11.55 13.34
CA PRO A 208 -7.48 12.75 13.22
C PRO A 208 -8.97 12.41 13.07
N ARG A 209 -9.84 13.30 13.55
CA ARG A 209 -11.30 13.17 13.39
C ARG A 209 -11.77 13.45 11.97
N CYS A 210 -12.93 12.90 11.62
CA CYS A 210 -13.54 13.07 10.31
C CYS A 210 -13.78 14.56 9.99
N SER A 211 -13.42 15.02 8.79
CA SER A 211 -13.61 16.41 8.37
C SER A 211 -15.09 16.81 8.24
N GLU A 212 -15.97 15.84 7.95
CA GLU A 212 -17.37 16.11 7.66
C GLU A 212 -18.24 16.13 8.93
N CYS A 213 -18.07 15.14 9.82
CA CYS A 213 -18.92 14.98 11.00
C CYS A 213 -18.20 15.17 12.34
N ASN A 214 -16.88 15.43 12.31
CA ASN A 214 -16.02 15.49 13.49
C ASN A 214 -16.07 14.22 14.38
N GLY A 215 -16.54 13.10 13.82
CA GLY A 215 -16.58 11.80 14.49
C GLY A 215 -15.26 11.05 14.41
N GLU A 216 -15.19 9.93 15.12
CA GLU A 216 -14.04 9.03 15.12
C GLU A 216 -13.88 8.30 13.78
N ARG A 217 -12.63 7.96 13.49
CA ARG A 217 -12.26 7.08 12.40
C ARG A 217 -11.86 5.72 12.96
N GLN A 218 -12.11 4.68 12.19
CA GLN A 218 -11.71 3.31 12.50
C GLN A 218 -10.79 2.78 11.40
N PHE A 219 -10.03 1.75 11.71
CA PHE A 219 -9.26 1.01 10.73
C PHE A 219 -10.19 0.40 9.67
N GLU A 220 -9.81 0.46 8.40
CA GLU A 220 -10.58 -0.11 7.28
C GLU A 220 -9.81 -1.25 6.61
N PHE A 221 -8.57 -0.97 6.17
CA PHE A 221 -7.69 -1.94 5.55
C PHE A 221 -6.24 -1.50 5.64
N GLN A 222 -5.33 -2.45 5.43
CA GLN A 222 -3.90 -2.21 5.31
C GLN A 222 -3.38 -2.64 3.93
N ILE A 223 -2.44 -1.87 3.38
CA ILE A 223 -1.69 -2.22 2.17
C ILE A 223 -0.36 -2.82 2.62
N MET A 224 -0.06 -3.98 2.05
CA MET A 224 1.09 -4.81 2.40
C MET A 224 2.31 -4.44 1.54
N PRO A 225 3.55 -4.71 2.00
CA PRO A 225 4.76 -4.35 1.26
C PRO A 225 4.90 -5.11 -0.06
N GLN A 226 4.30 -6.29 -0.18
CA GLN A 226 4.28 -7.18 -1.35
C GLN A 226 3.79 -6.46 -2.61
N LEU A 227 2.94 -5.45 -2.47
CA LEU A 227 2.46 -4.65 -3.60
C LEU A 227 3.61 -3.99 -4.36
N LEU A 228 4.70 -3.62 -3.68
CA LEU A 228 5.88 -3.00 -4.27
C LEU A 228 6.51 -3.88 -5.37
N ASN A 229 6.43 -5.20 -5.24
CA ASN A 229 6.96 -6.16 -6.21
C ASN A 229 6.20 -6.13 -7.55
N PHE A 230 4.92 -5.74 -7.54
CA PHE A 230 4.07 -5.71 -8.73
C PHE A 230 4.08 -4.37 -9.47
N LEU A 231 4.57 -3.31 -8.83
CA LEU A 231 4.52 -1.97 -9.43
C LEU A 231 5.56 -1.78 -10.55
N ASP A 232 6.50 -2.71 -10.73
CA ASP A 232 7.55 -2.76 -11.78
C ASP A 232 8.02 -1.36 -12.22
N LEU A 233 8.33 -0.53 -11.22
CA LEU A 233 8.71 0.86 -11.40
C LEU A 233 10.19 0.90 -11.79
N GLY A 234 10.50 0.55 -13.05
CA GLY A 234 11.87 0.61 -13.57
C GLY A 234 12.58 1.92 -13.19
N ASN A 235 13.75 1.78 -12.55
CA ASN A 235 14.71 2.84 -12.13
C ASN A 235 14.04 4.23 -11.88
N PRO A 236 13.43 4.52 -10.70
CA PRO A 236 14.10 4.48 -9.40
C PRO A 236 13.18 4.20 -8.17
N LEU A 237 13.33 3.03 -7.55
CA LEU A 237 12.85 2.67 -6.20
C LEU A 237 13.61 3.40 -5.07
N LYS A 238 13.88 4.70 -5.19
CA LYS A 238 14.39 5.50 -4.04
C LYS A 238 13.33 6.35 -3.35
N CYS A 239 12.12 6.46 -3.90
CA CYS A 239 11.17 7.47 -3.43
C CYS A 239 9.86 6.91 -2.88
N ILE A 240 9.56 5.65 -3.14
CA ILE A 240 8.32 5.03 -2.68
C ILE A 240 8.69 3.66 -2.14
N ASP A 241 8.71 3.61 -0.81
CA ASP A 241 8.97 2.42 -0.01
C ASP A 241 8.08 2.54 1.24
N TRP A 242 7.57 1.40 1.70
CA TRP A 242 6.77 1.28 2.91
C TRP A 242 6.82 -0.15 3.42
N GLY A 243 6.77 -0.31 4.74
CA GLY A 243 6.48 -1.58 5.39
C GLY A 243 4.99 -1.86 5.32
N ILE A 244 4.17 -1.08 6.02
CA ILE A 244 2.70 -1.17 5.91
C ILE A 244 2.06 0.21 5.76
N LEU A 245 0.93 0.26 5.04
CA LEU A 245 0.07 1.44 5.02
C LEU A 245 -1.30 1.12 5.60
N ALA A 246 -1.62 1.65 6.77
CA ALA A 246 -2.94 1.50 7.39
C ALA A 246 -3.86 2.66 7.01
N VAL A 247 -5.05 2.34 6.50
CA VAL A 247 -6.06 3.32 6.09
C VAL A 247 -7.19 3.35 7.10
N PHE A 248 -7.58 4.56 7.49
CA PHE A 248 -8.62 4.83 8.47
C PHE A 248 -9.75 5.66 7.87
N THR A 249 -10.97 5.18 8.01
CA THR A 249 -12.17 5.83 7.47
C THR A 249 -13.14 6.21 8.58
N CYS A 250 -14.05 7.15 8.31
CA CYS A 250 -15.10 7.50 9.27
C CYS A 250 -16.05 6.32 9.53
N ILE A 251 -16.34 6.03 10.81
CA ILE A 251 -17.28 4.97 11.23
C ILE A 251 -18.65 5.13 10.57
N LYS A 252 -19.15 6.37 10.48
CA LYS A 252 -20.45 6.72 9.89
C LYS A 252 -20.44 6.74 8.36
N SER A 253 -19.29 6.48 7.71
CA SER A 253 -19.11 6.53 6.26
C SER A 253 -19.70 7.80 5.62
N CYS A 254 -19.41 8.96 6.22
CA CYS A 254 -20.05 10.23 5.84
C CYS A 254 -19.95 10.52 4.34
N VAL A 255 -21.02 11.05 3.75
CA VAL A 255 -21.02 11.43 2.33
C VAL A 255 -20.34 12.80 2.19
N PRO A 256 -19.26 12.92 1.39
CA PRO A 256 -18.58 14.19 1.19
C PRO A 256 -19.43 15.15 0.34
N LYS A 257 -19.41 16.45 0.69
CA LYS A 257 -20.09 17.49 -0.10
C LYS A 257 -19.50 17.68 -1.50
N ASN A 258 -18.20 17.47 -1.64
CA ASN A 258 -17.44 17.71 -2.87
C ASN A 258 -17.05 16.41 -3.61
N GLY A 259 -17.82 15.33 -3.43
CA GLY A 259 -17.60 14.02 -4.07
C GLY A 259 -16.48 13.18 -3.47
N TYR A 260 -15.45 13.79 -2.88
CA TYR A 260 -14.34 13.09 -2.22
C TYR A 260 -14.24 13.45 -0.74
N SER A 261 -14.07 12.44 0.11
CA SER A 261 -13.77 12.58 1.54
C SER A 261 -12.28 12.33 1.75
N LYS A 262 -11.57 13.25 2.41
CA LYS A 262 -10.17 13.03 2.79
C LYS A 262 -10.14 12.12 4.02
N GLU A 263 -9.62 10.92 3.84
CA GLU A 263 -9.45 9.95 4.92
C GLU A 263 -8.03 10.01 5.47
N TYR A 264 -7.73 9.18 6.47
CA TYR A 264 -6.41 9.16 7.09
C TYR A 264 -5.62 7.93 6.67
N ILE A 265 -4.33 8.12 6.41
CA ILE A 265 -3.39 7.07 6.09
C ILE A 265 -2.21 7.19 7.04
N TRP A 266 -1.77 6.04 7.53
CA TRP A 266 -0.61 5.90 8.39
C TRP A 266 0.39 4.95 7.76
N LYS A 267 1.66 5.32 7.80
CA LYS A 267 2.77 4.61 7.19
C LYS A 267 3.72 4.10 8.27
N GLN A 268 4.01 2.80 8.24
CA GLN A 268 5.15 2.20 8.91
C GLN A 268 6.20 1.84 7.87
N ASP A 269 7.46 2.19 8.11
CA ASP A 269 8.62 1.76 7.34
C ASP A 269 9.34 0.63 8.08
N ILE A 270 10.02 -0.24 7.31
CA ILE A 270 10.94 -1.23 7.88
C ILE A 270 12.21 -0.46 8.27
N ILE A 271 12.52 -0.42 9.56
CA ILE A 271 13.77 0.18 10.04
C ILE A 271 14.80 -0.94 10.05
N GLU A 272 15.73 -0.92 9.09
CA GLU A 272 16.94 -1.72 9.22
C GLU A 272 17.78 -1.11 10.35
N ASN A 273 17.95 -1.85 11.45
CA ASN A 273 18.94 -1.51 12.45
C ASN A 273 20.31 -1.57 11.76
N ASP A 274 20.89 -0.40 11.49
CA ASP A 274 22.17 -0.22 10.80
C ASP A 274 23.36 -0.59 11.72
N SER A 275 23.25 -1.70 12.47
CA SER A 275 24.28 -2.22 13.39
C SER A 275 25.44 -2.93 12.68
N ASN A 276 25.42 -3.04 11.35
CA ASN A 276 26.51 -3.65 10.55
C ASN A 276 27.29 -2.66 9.67
N LYS A 277 27.40 -1.39 10.07
CA LYS A 277 28.41 -0.46 9.55
C LYS A 277 29.40 -0.08 10.65
N LYS A 278 30.34 -0.98 10.96
CA LYS A 278 31.64 -0.64 11.54
C LYS A 278 32.74 -1.28 10.72
#